data_AF-A0AA88QFC0-F1
#
_entry.id   AF-A0AA88QFC0-F1
#
_cell.length_a   1.000
_cell.length_b   1.000
_cell.length_c   1.000
_cell.angle_alpha   90.00
_cell.angle_beta   90.00
_cell.angle_gamma   90.00
#
_symmetry.space_group_name_H-M   'P 1'
#
loop_
_entity.id
_entity.type
_entity.pdbx_description
1 polymer ?
#
loop_
_entity_poly.entity_id
_entity_poly.type
_entity_poly.pdbx_seq_one_letter_code
_entity_poly.pdbx_strand_id
1 'polypeptide(L)'
;MGWLRFSEAGRKFDCINNPNTVYPIPVHVEEVKDIISVADYVLIVEKESVLQRLADDGFCRGNRCIVISGRGYPDVSTRRFLRLVIGKLRLPVYGLVDCDPHGFDILTTYRFGSMQMAYDAKFLRLPEIRWIGAFPSDLEKFSLPPQCLLPLTTEEKAKTEAMLQRCYLLREVPQWSNNFAFFISVFTIGCGMKMSEVELLLQRGVKFEIEALSVHSISFLTEEYIPSKIQAGLYI
;
A
#
# COMPACT_ATOMS: atom_id res chain seq x y z
N MET A 1 3.54 4.67 14.00
CA MET A 1 4.32 3.89 14.98
C MET A 1 5.64 3.46 14.34
N GLY A 2 6.57 2.88 15.10
CA GLY A 2 7.84 2.35 14.60
C GLY A 2 9.08 3.18 14.95
N TRP A 3 10.19 2.90 14.27
CA TRP A 3 11.51 3.45 14.61
C TRP A 3 11.72 4.88 14.08
N LEU A 4 10.94 5.83 14.61
CA LEU A 4 10.98 7.23 14.20
C LEU A 4 11.04 8.15 15.42
N ARG A 5 11.89 9.16 15.35
CA ARG A 5 11.94 10.29 16.27
C ARG A 5 11.80 11.57 15.45
N PHE A 6 10.96 12.49 15.92
CA PHE A 6 10.84 13.81 15.33
C PHE A 6 10.42 14.83 16.39
N SER A 7 10.56 16.11 16.07
CA SER A 7 10.06 17.21 16.90
C SER A 7 9.04 18.04 16.11
N GLU A 8 7.97 18.46 16.76
CA GLU A 8 6.92 19.33 16.20
C GLU A 8 6.69 20.46 17.20
N ALA A 9 6.79 21.72 16.77
CA ALA A 9 6.53 22.89 17.62
C ALA A 9 7.27 22.89 18.98
N GLY A 10 8.46 22.25 19.07
CA GLY A 10 9.22 22.09 20.31
C GLY A 10 8.83 20.87 21.18
N ARG A 11 7.77 20.14 20.85
CA ARG A 11 7.45 18.83 21.43
C ARG A 11 8.24 17.73 20.72
N LYS A 12 8.89 16.85 21.49
CA LYS A 12 9.63 15.72 20.95
C LYS A 12 8.76 14.46 20.99
N PHE A 13 8.66 13.79 19.84
CA PHE A 13 7.96 12.53 19.66
C PHE A 13 8.98 11.42 19.46
N ASP A 14 9.17 10.60 20.50
CA ASP A 14 10.12 9.50 20.53
C ASP A 14 9.41 8.16 20.35
N CYS A 15 9.15 7.75 19.11
CA CYS A 15 8.55 6.44 18.83
C CYS A 15 9.57 5.29 18.97
N ILE A 16 10.87 5.58 19.01
CA ILE A 16 11.94 4.58 19.10
C ILE A 16 11.90 3.78 20.41
N ASN A 17 11.59 4.44 21.53
CA ASN A 17 11.57 3.79 22.85
C ASN A 17 10.40 2.80 22.99
N ASN A 18 9.28 3.11 22.35
CA ASN A 18 8.12 2.24 22.30
C ASN A 18 7.60 2.13 20.85
N PRO A 19 8.23 1.28 20.01
CA PRO A 19 7.95 1.23 18.59
C PRO A 19 6.54 0.74 18.27
N ASN A 20 5.87 0.10 19.22
CA ASN A 20 4.52 -0.41 19.07
C ASN A 20 3.46 0.64 19.41
N THR A 21 3.82 1.76 20.05
CA THR A 21 2.85 2.81 20.34
C THR A 21 2.44 3.57 19.08
N VAL A 22 1.14 3.68 18.85
CA VAL A 22 0.57 4.46 17.76
C VAL A 22 0.47 5.93 18.18
N TYR A 23 1.04 6.80 17.35
CA TYR A 23 1.00 8.25 17.52
C TYR A 23 0.19 8.88 16.38
N PRO A 24 -0.55 9.97 16.65
CA PRO A 24 -1.24 10.72 15.60
C PRO A 24 -0.23 11.37 14.65
N ILE A 25 -0.65 11.54 13.40
CA ILE A 25 0.15 12.21 12.38
C ILE A 25 0.09 13.74 12.64
N PRO A 26 1.23 14.45 12.59
CA PRO A 26 1.26 15.89 12.79
C PRO A 26 0.44 16.62 11.71
N VAL A 27 -0.39 17.57 12.14
CA VAL A 27 -1.22 18.38 11.23
C VAL A 27 -0.35 19.44 10.54
N HIS A 28 0.55 20.06 11.30
CA HIS A 28 1.47 21.10 10.82
C HIS A 28 2.81 20.48 10.42
N VAL A 29 2.80 19.75 9.31
CA VAL A 29 3.98 19.03 8.79
C VAL A 29 5.18 19.97 8.54
N GLU A 30 4.95 21.26 8.30
CA GLU A 30 5.99 22.27 8.08
C GLU A 30 6.81 22.57 9.35
N GLU A 31 6.26 22.32 10.53
CA GLU A 31 6.92 22.52 11.82
C GLU A 31 7.72 21.31 12.28
N VAL A 32 7.64 20.19 11.53
CA VAL A 32 8.34 18.96 11.86
C VAL A 32 9.82 19.10 11.56
N LYS A 33 10.65 18.95 12.59
CA LYS A 33 12.11 19.07 12.55
C LYS A 33 12.79 17.87 13.21
N ASP A 34 14.09 17.72 12.95
CA ASP A 34 14.95 16.70 13.58
C ASP A 34 14.44 15.26 13.43
N ILE A 35 14.10 14.89 12.20
CA ILE A 35 13.68 13.52 11.88
C ILE A 35 14.89 12.60 11.91
N ILE A 36 14.84 11.64 12.84
CA ILE A 36 15.84 10.60 13.01
C ILE A 36 15.12 9.27 12.96
N SER A 37 15.66 8.33 12.18
CA SER A 37 15.11 6.99 12.05
C SER A 37 16.23 5.98 11.96
N VAL A 38 15.95 4.77 12.46
CA VAL A 38 16.80 3.58 12.34
C VAL A 38 16.09 2.48 11.56
N ALA A 39 15.00 2.84 10.87
CA ALA A 39 14.16 1.90 10.15
C ALA A 39 14.74 1.52 8.79
N ASP A 40 14.48 0.29 8.36
CA ASP A 40 14.91 -0.23 7.06
C ASP A 40 13.90 0.10 5.94
N TYR A 41 12.61 0.24 6.29
CA TYR A 41 11.54 0.55 5.35
C TYR A 41 10.32 1.21 6.03
N VAL A 42 9.46 1.80 5.19
CA VAL A 42 8.16 2.36 5.60
C VAL A 42 7.04 1.48 5.05
N LEU A 43 6.11 1.08 5.91
CA LEU A 43 4.89 0.35 5.56
C LEU A 43 3.67 1.27 5.73
N ILE A 44 2.93 1.46 4.65
CA ILE A 44 1.66 2.17 4.62
C ILE A 44 0.54 1.14 4.69
N VAL A 45 -0.37 1.29 5.64
CA VAL A 45 -1.51 0.40 5.85
C VAL A 45 -2.81 1.17 5.69
N GLU A 46 -3.76 0.62 4.95
CA GLU A 46 -5.07 1.25 4.75
C GLU A 46 -5.87 1.36 6.05
N LYS A 47 -6.15 0.22 6.69
CA LYS A 47 -7.09 0.08 7.81
C LYS A 47 -6.42 0.29 9.17
N GLU A 48 -7.08 1.02 10.07
CA GLU A 48 -6.55 1.27 11.42
C GLU A 48 -6.59 0.01 12.31
N SER A 49 -7.54 -0.91 12.08
CA SER A 49 -7.57 -2.21 12.77
C SER A 49 -6.33 -3.04 12.48
N VAL A 50 -5.88 -3.07 11.23
CA VAL A 50 -4.64 -3.74 10.83
C VAL A 50 -3.44 -3.06 11.49
N LEU A 51 -3.40 -1.72 11.56
CA LEU A 51 -2.33 -1.00 12.27
C LEU A 51 -2.25 -1.39 13.76
N GLN A 52 -3.39 -1.44 14.44
CA GLN A 52 -3.46 -1.85 15.85
C GLN A 52 -3.00 -3.30 16.02
N ARG A 53 -3.41 -4.19 15.10
CA ARG A 53 -2.94 -5.58 15.11
C ARG A 53 -1.43 -5.69 14.97
N LEU A 54 -0.83 -4.95 14.03
CA LEU A 54 0.62 -4.89 13.85
C LEU A 54 1.35 -4.35 15.11
N ALA A 55 0.69 -3.46 15.86
CA ALA A 55 1.22 -2.93 17.12
C ALA A 55 1.21 -3.98 18.23
N ASP A 56 0.10 -4.71 18.37
CA ASP A 56 -0.08 -5.76 19.38
C ASP A 56 0.90 -6.93 19.17
N ASP A 57 1.11 -7.33 17.92
CA ASP A 57 2.07 -8.38 17.54
C ASP A 57 3.54 -7.91 17.64
N GLY A 58 3.78 -6.61 17.87
CA GLY A 58 5.13 -6.07 18.00
C GLY A 58 5.96 -6.06 16.71
N PHE A 59 5.29 -6.01 15.55
CA PHE A 59 5.90 -6.09 14.21
C PHE A 59 7.05 -5.10 14.01
N CYS A 60 6.89 -3.87 14.52
CA CYS A 60 7.90 -2.82 14.39
C CYS A 60 9.22 -3.19 15.08
N ARG A 61 9.18 -3.92 16.20
CA ARG A 61 10.38 -4.32 16.94
C ARG A 61 11.17 -5.40 16.20
N GLY A 62 10.49 -6.36 15.58
CA GLY A 62 11.12 -7.45 14.82
C GLY A 62 11.74 -6.97 13.51
N ASN A 63 11.00 -6.19 12.73
CA ASN A 63 11.37 -5.86 11.34
C ASN A 63 11.97 -4.45 11.15
N ARG A 64 12.22 -3.72 12.25
CA ARG A 64 12.78 -2.36 12.23
C ARG A 64 12.13 -1.46 11.18
N CYS A 65 10.81 -1.36 11.19
CA CYS A 65 10.07 -0.57 10.21
C CYS A 65 9.33 0.61 10.84
N ILE A 66 8.92 1.54 9.97
CA ILE A 66 7.94 2.58 10.32
C ILE A 66 6.59 2.14 9.73
N VAL A 67 5.53 2.18 10.53
CA VAL A 67 4.18 1.86 10.05
C VAL A 67 3.29 3.09 10.20
N ILE A 68 2.65 3.49 9.09
CA ILE A 68 1.78 4.65 8.98
C ILE A 68 0.44 4.18 8.39
N SER A 69 -0.67 4.66 8.95
CA SER A 69 -2.00 4.39 8.41
C SER A 69 -2.65 5.64 7.83
N GLY A 70 -3.39 5.46 6.74
CA GLY A 70 -4.21 6.49 6.11
C GLY A 70 -5.64 6.59 6.63
N ARG A 71 -6.10 5.65 7.49
CA ARG A 71 -7.51 5.52 7.91
C ARG A 71 -8.47 5.42 6.70
N GLY A 72 -8.12 4.60 5.72
CA GLY A 72 -8.76 4.55 4.41
C GLY A 72 -8.10 5.51 3.43
N TYR A 73 -8.87 6.46 2.87
CA TYR A 73 -8.34 7.43 1.91
C TYR A 73 -7.38 8.43 2.57
N PRO A 74 -6.21 8.68 1.98
CA PRO A 74 -5.18 9.42 2.68
C PRO A 74 -5.39 10.93 2.70
N ASP A 75 -5.40 11.48 3.92
CA ASP A 75 -5.43 12.91 4.16
C ASP A 75 -4.23 13.64 3.55
N VAL A 76 -4.38 14.96 3.36
CA VAL A 76 -3.31 15.83 2.87
C VAL A 76 -2.13 15.83 3.84
N SER A 77 -2.38 15.89 5.15
CA SER A 77 -1.35 15.88 6.20
C SER A 77 -0.56 14.58 6.19
N THR A 78 -1.23 13.43 6.07
CA THR A 78 -0.59 12.10 5.95
C THR A 78 0.32 12.02 4.74
N ARG A 79 -0.14 12.49 3.57
CA ARG A 79 0.67 12.50 2.34
C ARG A 79 1.86 13.45 2.43
N ARG A 80 1.67 14.66 2.99
CA ARG A 80 2.79 15.60 3.24
C ARG A 80 3.81 15.01 4.20
N PHE A 81 3.36 14.39 5.29
CA PHE A 81 4.23 13.77 6.28
C PHE A 81 5.05 12.64 5.67
N LEU A 82 4.40 11.72 4.95
CA LEU A 82 5.09 10.64 4.23
C LEU A 82 6.13 11.20 3.25
N ARG A 83 5.78 12.21 2.45
CA ARG A 83 6.72 12.82 1.50
C ARG A 83 7.94 13.41 2.20
N LEU A 84 7.73 14.04 3.35
CA LEU A 84 8.79 14.62 4.16
C LEU A 84 9.71 13.52 4.74
N VAL A 85 9.12 12.47 5.33
CA VAL A 85 9.85 11.31 5.86
C VAL A 85 10.69 10.63 4.77
N ILE A 86 10.09 10.36 3.61
CA ILE A 86 10.76 9.70 2.48
C ILE A 86 11.84 10.60 1.89
N GLY A 87 11.57 11.91 1.75
CA GLY A 87 12.56 12.87 1.24
C GLY A 87 13.79 13.00 2.13
N LYS A 88 13.63 12.82 3.45
CA LYS A 88 14.72 12.89 4.43
C LYS A 88 15.45 11.57 4.60
N LEU A 89 14.72 10.46 4.75
CA LEU A 89 15.28 9.16 5.10
C LEU A 89 15.63 8.29 3.87
N ARG A 90 15.01 8.56 2.72
CA ARG A 90 15.17 7.81 1.46
C ARG A 90 14.97 6.30 1.64
N LEU A 91 14.02 5.91 2.48
CA LEU A 91 13.67 4.53 2.75
C LEU A 91 12.70 3.99 1.68
N PRO A 92 12.77 2.69 1.35
CA PRO A 92 11.77 2.05 0.52
C PRO A 92 10.39 2.07 1.20
N VAL A 93 9.35 2.23 0.39
CA VAL A 93 7.97 2.42 0.85
C VAL A 93 7.10 1.32 0.28
N TYR A 94 6.43 0.61 1.17
CA TYR A 94 5.53 -0.48 0.84
C TYR A 94 4.10 -0.11 1.21
N GLY A 95 3.15 -0.35 0.32
CA GLY A 95 1.72 -0.15 0.53
C GLY A 95 1.00 -1.49 0.67
N LEU A 96 0.26 -1.63 1.77
CA LEU A 96 -0.62 -2.75 2.07
C LEU A 96 -2.07 -2.25 2.07
N VAL A 97 -2.83 -2.68 1.07
CA VAL A 97 -4.23 -2.30 0.82
C VAL A 97 -5.10 -3.52 0.60
N ASP A 98 -6.41 -3.38 0.79
CA ASP A 98 -7.35 -4.47 0.57
C ASP A 98 -7.40 -4.90 -0.90
N CYS A 99 -7.78 -6.17 -1.14
CA CYS A 99 -7.88 -6.71 -2.50
C CYS A 99 -9.23 -6.31 -3.12
N ASP A 100 -9.42 -5.01 -3.31
CA ASP A 100 -10.62 -4.43 -3.89
C ASP A 100 -10.29 -3.19 -4.77
N PRO A 101 -11.26 -2.69 -5.55
CA PRO A 101 -11.03 -1.51 -6.40
C PRO A 101 -10.79 -0.21 -5.61
N HIS A 102 -11.21 -0.14 -4.34
CA HIS A 102 -11.02 1.03 -3.49
C HIS A 102 -9.59 1.08 -2.92
N GLY A 103 -9.05 -0.03 -2.44
CA GLY A 103 -7.65 -0.21 -2.04
C GLY A 103 -6.71 0.12 -3.20
N PHE A 104 -7.05 -0.31 -4.42
CA PHE A 104 -6.30 0.10 -5.62
C PHE A 104 -6.39 1.62 -5.90
N ASP A 105 -7.55 2.24 -5.71
CA ASP A 105 -7.70 3.70 -5.84
C ASP A 105 -6.89 4.47 -4.79
N ILE A 106 -6.83 3.96 -3.55
CA ILE A 106 -6.03 4.53 -2.46
C ILE A 106 -4.54 4.48 -2.82
N LEU A 107 -4.07 3.32 -3.29
CA LEU A 107 -2.70 3.12 -3.73
C LEU A 107 -2.33 4.04 -4.90
N THR A 108 -3.19 4.15 -5.91
CA THR A 108 -2.98 5.08 -7.04
C THR A 108 -3.03 6.54 -6.59
N THR A 109 -3.83 6.88 -5.58
CA THR A 109 -3.85 8.22 -4.98
C THR A 109 -2.53 8.56 -4.28
N TYR A 110 -1.89 7.61 -3.60
CA TYR A 110 -0.55 7.82 -3.04
C TYR A 110 0.50 8.01 -4.13
N ARG A 111 0.46 7.20 -5.19
CA ARG A 111 1.47 7.22 -6.27
C ARG A 111 1.34 8.41 -7.21
N PHE A 112 0.13 8.64 -7.73
CA PHE A 112 -0.17 9.61 -8.78
C PHE A 112 -0.91 10.85 -8.28
N GLY A 113 -1.35 10.87 -7.02
CA GLY A 113 -2.10 11.98 -6.47
C GLY A 113 -3.59 11.94 -6.83
N SER A 114 -4.38 12.78 -6.18
CA SER A 114 -5.80 12.94 -6.52
C SER A 114 -5.95 13.94 -7.68
N MET A 115 -6.84 13.64 -8.63
CA MET A 115 -7.15 14.57 -9.73
C MET A 115 -7.63 15.94 -9.23
N GLN A 116 -8.34 15.98 -8.10
CA GLN A 116 -8.84 17.22 -7.50
C GLN A 116 -7.70 18.11 -6.96
N MET A 117 -6.55 17.53 -6.63
CA MET A 117 -5.40 18.22 -6.07
C MET A 117 -4.19 18.17 -7.01
N ALA A 118 -4.42 18.30 -8.32
CA ALA A 118 -3.37 18.19 -9.33
C ALA A 118 -2.23 19.21 -9.16
N TYR A 119 -2.55 20.42 -8.68
CA TYR A 119 -1.56 21.48 -8.42
C TYR A 119 -0.55 21.09 -7.32
N ASP A 120 -1.04 20.50 -6.24
CA ASP A 120 -0.22 20.07 -5.10
C ASP A 120 0.37 18.67 -5.29
N ALA A 121 0.05 17.98 -6.40
CA ALA A 121 0.50 16.63 -6.66
C ALA A 121 2.04 16.50 -6.64
N LYS A 122 2.80 17.57 -6.94
CA LYS A 122 4.27 17.53 -6.83
C LYS A 122 4.78 17.31 -5.40
N PHE A 123 4.03 17.79 -4.41
CA PHE A 123 4.41 17.71 -2.99
C PHE A 123 3.68 16.60 -2.24
N LEU A 124 2.63 16.01 -2.84
CA LEU A 124 1.81 14.97 -2.20
C LEU A 124 2.04 13.55 -2.74
N ARG A 125 2.68 13.41 -3.91
CA ARG A 125 2.89 12.12 -4.57
C ARG A 125 4.09 11.36 -4.02
N LEU A 126 3.93 10.04 -3.98
CA LEU A 126 4.96 9.06 -3.61
C LEU A 126 5.18 8.09 -4.78
N PRO A 127 5.92 8.50 -5.82
CA PRO A 127 6.11 7.67 -7.01
C PRO A 127 6.86 6.35 -6.74
N GLU A 128 7.60 6.29 -5.62
CA GLU A 128 8.42 5.16 -5.18
C GLU A 128 7.63 4.10 -4.40
N ILE A 129 6.34 4.31 -4.15
CA ILE A 129 5.50 3.35 -3.43
C ILE A 129 5.39 2.03 -4.20
N ARG A 130 5.64 0.93 -3.49
CA ARG A 130 5.53 -0.43 -4.00
C ARG A 130 4.37 -1.14 -3.33
N TRP A 131 3.49 -1.73 -4.11
CA TRP A 131 2.38 -2.52 -3.62
C TRP A 131 2.86 -3.91 -3.19
N ILE A 132 2.62 -4.30 -1.95
CA ILE A 132 2.98 -5.64 -1.44
C ILE A 132 1.79 -6.60 -1.38
N GLY A 133 0.58 -6.08 -1.64
CA GLY A 133 -0.68 -6.82 -1.63
C GLY A 133 -1.75 -6.14 -0.78
N ALA A 134 -2.88 -6.79 -0.51
CA ALA A 134 -3.24 -8.17 -0.90
C ALA A 134 -3.49 -8.31 -2.42
N PHE A 135 -2.89 -9.33 -3.05
CA PHE A 135 -3.07 -9.56 -4.49
C PHE A 135 -4.12 -10.66 -4.76
N PRO A 136 -4.89 -10.58 -5.86
CA PRO A 136 -5.73 -11.71 -6.30
C PRO A 136 -4.94 -13.00 -6.49
N SER A 137 -3.71 -12.95 -6.99
CA SER A 137 -2.83 -14.12 -7.11
C SER A 137 -2.54 -14.83 -5.77
N ASP A 138 -2.64 -14.11 -4.65
CA ASP A 138 -2.36 -14.66 -3.32
C ASP A 138 -3.47 -15.58 -2.81
N LEU A 139 -4.67 -15.48 -3.40
CA LEU A 139 -5.79 -16.37 -3.11
C LEU A 139 -5.42 -17.85 -3.31
N GLU A 140 -4.72 -18.15 -4.41
CA GLU A 140 -4.31 -19.52 -4.75
C GLU A 140 -3.13 -19.98 -3.88
N LYS A 141 -2.18 -19.07 -3.61
CA LYS A 141 -0.98 -19.37 -2.83
C LYS A 141 -1.28 -19.68 -1.37
N PHE A 142 -2.20 -18.91 -0.77
CA PHE A 142 -2.54 -19.04 0.64
C PHE A 142 -3.86 -19.78 0.87
N SER A 143 -4.47 -20.33 -0.18
CA SER A 143 -5.68 -21.17 -0.13
C SER A 143 -6.77 -20.57 0.77
N LEU A 144 -7.12 -19.31 0.51
CA LEU A 144 -8.09 -18.59 1.33
C LEU A 144 -9.46 -19.26 1.28
N PRO A 145 -10.16 -19.37 2.42
CA PRO A 145 -11.46 -19.98 2.47
C PRO A 145 -12.50 -19.20 1.64
N PRO A 146 -13.43 -19.89 0.94
CA PRO A 146 -14.43 -19.23 0.12
C PRO A 146 -15.39 -18.33 0.93
N GLN A 147 -15.56 -18.58 2.23
CA GLN A 147 -16.39 -17.73 3.10
C GLN A 147 -15.83 -16.31 3.30
N CYS A 148 -14.54 -16.09 3.05
CA CYS A 148 -13.93 -14.77 3.15
C CYS A 148 -13.95 -14.01 1.81
N LEU A 149 -14.41 -14.66 0.74
CA LEU A 149 -14.49 -14.06 -0.59
C LEU A 149 -15.84 -13.39 -0.77
N LEU A 150 -15.79 -12.14 -1.20
CA LEU A 150 -16.98 -11.35 -1.53
C LEU A 150 -17.05 -11.20 -3.05
N PRO A 151 -18.23 -11.36 -3.67
CA PRO A 151 -18.38 -11.09 -5.09
C PRO A 151 -18.23 -9.59 -5.36
N LEU A 152 -17.56 -9.23 -6.47
CA LEU A 152 -17.52 -7.85 -6.93
C LEU A 152 -18.91 -7.42 -7.41
N THR A 153 -19.34 -6.23 -7.00
CA THR A 153 -20.55 -5.61 -7.52
C THR A 153 -20.34 -5.12 -8.96
N THR A 154 -21.44 -4.93 -9.69
CA THR A 154 -21.38 -4.38 -11.06
C THR A 154 -20.76 -2.99 -11.10
N GLU A 155 -21.02 -2.17 -10.09
CA GLU A 155 -20.44 -0.82 -9.93
C GLU A 155 -18.93 -0.88 -9.72
N GLU A 156 -18.46 -1.80 -8.87
CA GLU A 156 -17.04 -2.04 -8.62
C GLU A 156 -16.30 -2.51 -9.86
N LYS A 157 -16.91 -3.40 -10.65
CA LYS A 157 -16.36 -3.85 -11.95
C LYS A 157 -16.22 -2.67 -12.91
N ALA A 158 -17.28 -1.88 -13.09
CA ALA A 158 -17.25 -0.70 -13.95
C ALA A 158 -16.19 0.32 -13.50
N LYS A 159 -16.04 0.53 -12.18
CA LYS A 159 -14.99 1.40 -11.61
C LYS A 159 -13.59 0.87 -11.91
N THR A 160 -13.38 -0.43 -11.79
CA THR A 160 -12.08 -1.09 -12.07
C THR A 160 -11.71 -1.02 -13.54
N GLU A 161 -12.67 -1.26 -14.44
CA GLU A 161 -12.50 -1.09 -15.89
C GLU A 161 -12.14 0.37 -16.23
N ALA A 162 -12.85 1.34 -15.66
CA ALA A 162 -12.55 2.75 -15.83
C ALA A 162 -11.16 3.13 -15.29
N MET A 163 -10.69 2.49 -14.22
CA MET A 163 -9.33 2.66 -13.71
C MET A 163 -8.27 2.12 -14.67
N LEU A 164 -8.46 0.92 -15.21
CA LEU A 164 -7.54 0.31 -16.18
C LEU A 164 -7.36 1.14 -17.46
N GLN A 165 -8.39 1.91 -17.84
CA GLN A 165 -8.32 2.82 -18.98
C GLN A 165 -7.54 4.12 -18.71
N ARG A 166 -7.09 4.38 -17.47
CA ARG A 166 -6.36 5.61 -17.14
C ARG A 166 -4.94 5.58 -17.72
N CYS A 167 -4.61 6.59 -18.53
CA CYS A 167 -3.35 6.68 -19.29
C CYS A 167 -2.07 6.61 -18.45
N TYR A 168 -2.11 7.02 -17.18
CA TYR A 168 -0.92 7.02 -16.32
C TYR A 168 -0.52 5.62 -15.82
N LEU A 169 -1.49 4.71 -15.65
CA LEU A 169 -1.20 3.32 -15.29
C LEU A 169 -0.48 2.61 -16.44
N LEU A 170 -0.97 2.85 -17.67
CA LEU A 170 -0.42 2.29 -18.90
C LEU A 170 1.01 2.74 -19.18
N ARG A 171 1.37 3.96 -18.77
CA ARG A 171 2.66 4.58 -19.10
C ARG A 171 3.71 4.41 -18.02
N GLU A 172 3.34 4.50 -16.75
CA GLU A 172 4.30 4.51 -15.63
C GLU A 172 4.42 3.15 -14.92
N VAL A 173 3.40 2.29 -14.97
CA VAL A 173 3.40 0.99 -14.28
C VAL A 173 2.70 -0.10 -15.10
N PRO A 174 3.31 -0.57 -16.20
CA PRO A 174 2.71 -1.60 -17.06
C PRO A 174 2.43 -2.92 -16.31
N GLN A 175 3.06 -3.14 -15.15
CA GLN A 175 2.81 -4.29 -14.31
C GLN A 175 1.44 -4.25 -13.58
N TRP A 176 0.84 -3.06 -13.39
CA TRP A 176 -0.47 -2.90 -12.71
C TRP A 176 -1.64 -2.96 -13.70
N SER A 177 -1.41 -2.48 -14.92
CA SER A 177 -2.36 -2.54 -16.03
C SER A 177 -1.61 -3.05 -17.25
N ASN A 178 -1.80 -4.33 -17.58
CA ASN A 178 -1.63 -4.71 -18.96
C ASN A 178 -2.84 -4.16 -19.72
N ASN A 179 -2.63 -3.78 -20.97
CA ASN A 179 -3.76 -3.47 -21.82
C ASN A 179 -3.53 -4.19 -23.14
N PHE A 180 -4.48 -5.08 -23.41
CA PHE A 180 -4.66 -5.87 -24.62
C PHE A 180 -4.62 -5.02 -25.91
N ALA A 181 -4.86 -3.71 -25.82
CA ALA A 181 -5.07 -2.83 -26.96
C ALA A 181 -3.80 -2.27 -27.63
N PHE A 182 -2.63 -2.23 -26.98
CA PHE A 182 -1.42 -1.63 -27.59
C PHE A 182 -0.61 -2.62 -28.45
N PHE A 183 -0.90 -3.92 -28.35
CA PHE A 183 -0.09 -4.99 -28.96
C PHE A 183 -0.75 -5.73 -30.13
N ILE A 184 -1.87 -5.23 -30.67
CA ILE A 184 -2.44 -5.81 -31.91
C ILE A 184 -1.68 -5.36 -33.17
N SER A 185 -0.81 -4.33 -33.11
CA SER A 185 -0.07 -3.86 -34.30
C SER A 185 1.36 -4.37 -34.43
N VAL A 186 1.94 -5.02 -33.42
CA VAL A 186 3.33 -5.49 -33.48
C VAL A 186 3.45 -6.91 -32.92
N PHE A 187 3.29 -7.88 -33.82
CA PHE A 187 4.09 -9.10 -33.98
C PHE A 187 4.48 -9.94 -32.74
N THR A 188 4.38 -11.27 -32.93
CA THR A 188 5.08 -12.39 -32.22
C THR A 188 4.31 -12.96 -31.01
N ILE A 189 3.54 -14.05 -31.18
CA ILE A 189 3.99 -15.45 -31.11
C ILE A 189 4.95 -15.68 -29.92
N GLY A 190 4.46 -16.26 -28.83
CA GLY A 190 5.31 -17.05 -27.91
C GLY A 190 5.89 -16.38 -26.66
N CYS A 191 5.34 -15.26 -26.18
CA CYS A 191 5.62 -14.79 -24.81
C CYS A 191 4.42 -15.10 -23.90
N GLY A 192 4.62 -15.90 -22.86
CA GLY A 192 3.62 -16.10 -21.80
C GLY A 192 3.39 -14.79 -21.06
N MET A 193 2.43 -13.99 -21.53
CA MET A 193 2.07 -12.70 -20.92
C MET A 193 1.31 -12.97 -19.61
N LYS A 194 1.90 -12.57 -18.47
CA LYS A 194 1.22 -12.58 -17.17
C LYS A 194 0.17 -11.49 -17.14
N MET A 195 -1.08 -11.85 -16.85
CA MET A 195 -2.19 -10.93 -16.58
C MET A 195 -1.84 -10.01 -15.40
N SER A 196 -2.23 -8.73 -15.44
CA SER A 196 -1.98 -7.86 -14.29
C SER A 196 -2.88 -8.26 -13.12
N GLU A 197 -2.48 -7.94 -11.89
CA GLU A 197 -3.27 -8.27 -10.69
C GLU A 197 -4.68 -7.64 -10.75
N VAL A 198 -4.82 -6.46 -11.34
CA VAL A 198 -6.11 -5.78 -11.50
C VAL A 198 -7.00 -6.45 -12.55
N GLU A 199 -6.42 -6.95 -13.64
CA GLU A 199 -7.15 -7.75 -14.63
C GLU A 199 -7.60 -9.10 -14.04
N LEU A 200 -6.74 -9.72 -13.22
CA LEU A 200 -7.06 -10.97 -12.52
C LEU A 200 -8.22 -10.77 -11.53
N LEU A 201 -8.28 -9.61 -10.85
CA LEU A 201 -9.41 -9.23 -10.01
C LEU A 201 -10.73 -9.19 -10.81
N LEU A 202 -10.72 -8.57 -11.99
CA LEU A 202 -11.89 -8.50 -12.87
C LEU A 202 -12.32 -9.88 -13.41
N GLN A 203 -11.35 -10.69 -13.84
CA GLN A 203 -11.61 -12.03 -14.38
C GLN A 203 -12.24 -12.94 -13.33
N ARG A 204 -11.71 -12.93 -12.10
CA ARG A 204 -12.23 -13.76 -11.01
C ARG A 204 -13.53 -13.20 -10.43
N GLY A 205 -13.69 -11.87 -10.43
CA GLY A 205 -14.88 -11.22 -9.92
C GLY A 205 -15.09 -11.41 -8.42
N VAL A 206 -14.02 -11.67 -7.65
CA VAL A 206 -14.04 -11.78 -6.19
C VAL A 206 -13.04 -10.82 -5.56
N LYS A 207 -13.40 -10.27 -4.39
CA LYS A 207 -12.59 -9.39 -3.55
C LYS A 207 -12.46 -9.99 -2.15
N PHE A 208 -11.45 -9.57 -1.41
CA PHE A 208 -11.26 -9.95 -0.01
C PHE A 208 -10.49 -8.89 0.76
N GLU A 209 -10.75 -8.82 2.07
CA GLU A 209 -10.06 -7.91 2.98
C GLU A 209 -8.71 -8.52 3.43
N ILE A 210 -7.72 -7.69 3.76
CA ILE A 210 -6.42 -8.14 4.30
C ILE A 210 -6.62 -8.99 5.56
N GLU A 211 -7.63 -8.68 6.37
CA GLU A 211 -7.96 -9.43 7.59
C GLU A 211 -8.32 -10.90 7.29
N ALA A 212 -8.77 -11.22 6.08
CA ALA A 212 -9.01 -12.61 5.65
C ALA A 212 -7.72 -13.45 5.60
N LEU A 213 -6.55 -12.83 5.43
CA LEU A 213 -5.26 -13.54 5.47
C LEU A 213 -4.98 -14.09 6.88
N SER A 214 -5.52 -13.46 7.93
CA SER A 214 -5.34 -13.88 9.31
C SER A 214 -6.29 -15.02 9.74
N VAL A 215 -7.00 -15.67 8.80
CA VAL A 215 -7.91 -16.79 9.12
C VAL A 215 -7.15 -18.01 9.64
N HIS A 216 -5.94 -18.26 9.14
CA HIS A 216 -5.14 -19.43 9.55
C HIS A 216 -4.42 -19.20 10.88
N SER A 217 -3.90 -18.00 11.10
CA SER A 217 -3.29 -17.58 12.35
C SER A 217 -3.47 -16.07 12.48
N ILE A 218 -3.74 -15.62 13.71
CA ILE A 218 -3.96 -14.19 13.99
C ILE A 218 -2.68 -13.37 13.73
N SER A 219 -1.51 -14.01 13.81
CA SER A 219 -0.19 -13.43 13.53
C SER A 219 0.35 -13.81 12.14
N PHE A 220 -0.46 -14.46 11.29
CA PHE A 220 -0.05 -14.85 9.94
C PHE A 220 0.39 -13.64 9.10
N LEU A 221 -0.35 -12.53 9.21
CA LEU A 221 -0.06 -11.30 8.48
C LEU A 221 1.33 -10.75 8.85
N THR A 222 1.68 -10.81 10.13
CA THR A 222 2.89 -10.22 10.71
C THR A 222 4.12 -11.09 10.58
N GLU A 223 3.97 -12.39 10.80
CA GLU A 223 5.09 -13.34 10.85
C GLU A 223 5.43 -13.92 9.48
N GLU A 224 4.43 -14.17 8.63
CA GLU A 224 4.62 -14.87 7.36
C GLU A 224 4.38 -13.96 6.16
N TYR A 225 3.21 -13.34 6.06
CA TYR A 225 2.78 -12.67 4.83
C TYR A 225 3.67 -11.47 4.46
N ILE A 226 3.76 -10.46 5.33
CA ILE A 226 4.53 -9.25 5.03
C ILE A 226 6.04 -9.56 4.89
N PRO A 227 6.69 -10.29 5.81
CA PRO A 227 8.12 -10.58 5.69
C PRO A 227 8.46 -11.41 4.45
N SER A 228 7.68 -12.44 4.13
CA SER A 228 7.92 -13.28 2.94
C SER A 228 7.82 -12.48 1.65
N LYS A 229 6.83 -11.58 1.53
CA LYS A 229 6.66 -10.70 0.37
C LYS A 229 7.83 -9.75 0.18
N ILE A 230 8.27 -9.12 1.26
CA ILE A 230 9.40 -8.16 1.22
C ILE A 230 10.70 -8.89 0.89
N GLN A 231 10.98 -10.03 1.53
CA GLN A 231 12.20 -10.81 1.31
C GLN A 231 12.26 -11.42 -0.10
N ALA A 232 11.13 -11.92 -0.61
CA ALA A 232 11.06 -12.49 -1.94
C ALA A 232 11.00 -11.43 -3.07
N GLY A 233 10.92 -10.14 -2.72
CA GLY A 233 10.78 -9.06 -3.69
C GLY A 233 9.46 -9.12 -4.46
N LEU A 234 8.41 -9.72 -3.87
CA LEU A 234 7.10 -9.91 -4.48
C LEU A 234 6.23 -8.68 -4.26
N TYR A 235 6.63 -7.57 -4.89
CA TYR A 235 5.92 -6.31 -4.89
C TYR A 235 5.90 -5.70 -6.29
N ILE A 236 4.97 -4.78 -6.53
CA ILE A 236 4.74 -4.15 -7.84
C ILE A 236 4.73 -2.62 -7.73
#